data_AF-A0A4Q4L9W6-F1
#
_entry.id   AF-A0A4Q4L9W6-F1
#
_cell.length_a   1.000
_cell.length_b   1.000
_cell.length_c   1.000
_cell.angle_alpha   90.00
_cell.angle_beta   90.00
_cell.angle_gamma   90.00
#
_symmetry.space_group_name_H-M   'P 1'
#
loop_
_entity.id
_entity.type
_entity.pdbx_description
1 polymer ?
#
loop_
_entity_poly.entity_id
_entity_poly.type
_entity_poly.pdbx_seq_one_letter_code
_entity_poly.pdbx_strand_id
1 'polypeptide(L)'
;MNQKRTRVPLPHPPPYRQSRLSYWLTVLAGVLIAIAVCLSIYMLIESWISGSITTNNRGPRSTYTLALQPRRYWFEFVWQSFWTSFMLAIGVFGLWVYRKGRGREQRPKGKRSR
;
A
#
# COMPACT_ATOMS: atom_id res chain seq x y z
N MET A 1 56.38 11.90 -6.89
CA MET A 1 55.44 10.88 -7.40
C MET A 1 54.01 11.40 -7.26
N ASN A 2 53.28 11.61 -8.36
CA ASN A 2 51.99 12.30 -8.34
C ASN A 2 50.81 11.30 -8.27
N GLN A 3 50.26 11.15 -7.07
CA GLN A 3 49.21 10.17 -6.74
C GLN A 3 47.88 10.38 -7.49
N LYS A 4 47.69 11.53 -8.16
CA LYS A 4 46.51 11.81 -8.98
C LYS A 4 46.53 11.12 -10.34
N ARG A 5 47.72 10.72 -10.84
CA ARG A 5 47.88 10.13 -12.18
C ARG A 5 47.58 8.62 -12.23
N THR A 6 47.37 7.99 -11.07
CA THR A 6 47.16 6.53 -10.93
C THR A 6 45.76 6.15 -10.48
N ARG A 7 44.80 7.08 -10.44
CA ARG A 7 43.41 6.75 -10.12
C ARG A 7 42.73 6.15 -11.34
N VAL A 8 42.81 4.82 -11.46
CA VAL A 8 41.91 4.06 -12.33
C VAL A 8 40.47 4.37 -11.90
N PRO A 9 39.60 4.87 -12.79
CA PRO A 9 38.21 5.10 -12.45
C PRO A 9 37.61 3.75 -12.02
N LEU A 10 37.09 3.66 -10.79
CA LEU A 10 36.34 2.49 -10.39
C LEU A 10 35.12 2.37 -11.33
N PRO A 11 34.83 1.18 -11.87
CA PRO A 11 33.63 0.97 -12.65
C PRO A 11 32.42 1.33 -11.78
N HIS A 12 31.62 2.28 -12.25
CA HIS A 12 30.34 2.60 -11.63
C HIS A 12 29.48 1.31 -11.57
N PRO A 13 28.77 1.05 -10.46
CA PRO A 13 27.87 -0.08 -10.41
C PRO A 13 26.83 0.05 -11.53
N PRO A 14 26.46 -1.06 -12.19
CA PRO A 14 25.44 -1.01 -13.23
C PRO A 14 24.14 -0.41 -12.65
N PRO A 15 23.44 0.45 -13.41
CA PRO A 15 22.19 1.02 -12.95
C PRO A 15 21.21 -0.10 -12.60
N TYR A 16 20.51 0.05 -11.49
CA TYR A 16 19.54 -0.94 -11.01
C TYR A 16 18.54 -1.28 -12.13
N ARG A 17 18.48 -2.55 -12.50
CA ARG A 17 17.55 -3.05 -13.51
C ARG A 17 16.48 -3.86 -12.79
N GLN A 18 15.28 -3.29 -12.70
CA GLN A 18 14.17 -3.97 -12.07
C GLN A 18 13.81 -5.23 -12.85
N SER A 19 13.80 -6.39 -12.18
CA SER A 19 13.45 -7.65 -12.84
C SER A 19 11.96 -7.66 -13.19
N ARG A 20 11.59 -8.26 -14.34
CA ARG A 20 10.18 -8.36 -14.76
C ARG A 20 9.32 -9.03 -13.69
N LEU A 21 9.89 -10.01 -12.99
CA LEU A 21 9.23 -10.73 -11.91
C LEU A 21 8.94 -9.82 -10.71
N SER A 22 9.91 -9.00 -10.27
CA SER A 22 9.69 -8.04 -9.17
C SER A 22 8.62 -7.00 -9.50
N TYR A 23 8.56 -6.56 -10.77
CA TYR A 23 7.52 -5.66 -11.25
C TYR A 23 6.13 -6.31 -11.15
N TRP A 24 5.96 -7.52 -11.70
CA TRP A 24 4.68 -8.23 -11.65
C TRP A 24 4.25 -8.59 -10.23
N LEU A 25 5.17 -8.95 -9.34
CA LEU A 25 4.87 -9.18 -7.93
C LEU A 25 4.35 -7.92 -7.25
N THR A 26 4.92 -6.75 -7.57
CA THR A 26 4.49 -5.48 -7.00
C THR A 26 3.08 -5.11 -7.51
N VAL A 27 2.81 -5.34 -8.80
CA VAL A 27 1.47 -5.15 -9.39
C VAL A 27 0.46 -6.09 -8.73
N LEU A 28 0.81 -7.38 -8.60
CA LEU A 28 -0.04 -8.38 -7.96
C LEU A 28 -0.36 -8.00 -6.51
N ALA A 29 0.66 -7.59 -5.73
CA ALA A 29 0.47 -7.11 -4.37
C ALA A 29 -0.50 -5.91 -4.32
N GLY A 30 -0.36 -4.95 -5.23
CA GLY A 30 -1.28 -3.82 -5.34
C GLY A 30 -2.73 -4.24 -5.64
N VAL A 31 -2.92 -5.20 -6.56
CA VAL A 31 -4.25 -5.75 -6.88
C VAL A 31 -4.85 -6.47 -5.67
N LEU A 32 -4.07 -7.30 -4.98
CA LEU A 32 -4.53 -8.01 -3.78
C LEU A 32 -4.92 -7.05 -2.65
N ILE A 33 -4.15 -5.98 -2.44
CA ILE A 33 -4.49 -4.93 -1.47
C ILE A 33 -5.80 -4.25 -1.86
N ALA A 34 -5.98 -3.89 -3.13
CA ALA A 34 -7.22 -3.27 -3.60
C ALA A 34 -8.44 -4.18 -3.39
N ILE A 35 -8.30 -5.47 -3.71
CA ILE A 35 -9.34 -6.49 -3.46
C ILE A 35 -9.64 -6.59 -1.96
N ALA A 36 -8.61 -6.68 -1.11
CA ALA A 36 -8.78 -6.76 0.34
C ALA A 36 -9.53 -5.53 0.91
N VAL A 37 -9.23 -4.34 0.40
CA VAL A 37 -9.94 -3.11 0.77
C VAL A 37 -11.41 -3.17 0.33
N CYS A 38 -11.69 -3.58 -0.91
CA CYS A 38 -13.07 -3.73 -1.40
C CYS A 38 -13.87 -4.74 -0.55
N LEU A 39 -13.29 -5.90 -0.22
CA LEU A 39 -13.94 -6.88 0.66
C LEU A 39 -14.16 -6.32 2.07
N SER A 40 -13.22 -5.54 2.59
CA SER A 40 -13.35 -4.93 3.92
C SER A 40 -14.51 -3.93 3.95
N ILE A 41 -14.67 -3.11 2.91
CA ILE A 41 -15.80 -2.18 2.76
C ILE A 41 -17.11 -2.95 2.63
N TYR A 42 -17.13 -4.00 1.82
CA TYR A 42 -18.32 -4.85 1.67
C TYR A 42 -18.76 -5.43 3.01
N MET A 43 -17.83 -5.99 3.79
CA MET A 43 -18.16 -6.53 5.12
C MET A 43 -18.62 -5.46 6.10
N LEU A 44 -18.09 -4.23 6.04
CA LEU A 44 -18.59 -3.13 6.85
C LEU A 44 -20.03 -2.78 6.49
N ILE A 45 -20.37 -2.73 5.20
CA ILE A 45 -21.75 -2.47 4.73
C ILE A 45 -22.69 -3.59 5.19
N GLU A 46 -22.28 -4.84 5.03
CA GLU A 46 -23.05 -6.00 5.47
C GLU A 46 -23.27 -5.98 7.00
N SER A 47 -22.22 -5.70 7.78
CA SER A 47 -22.32 -5.56 9.24
C SER A 47 -23.19 -4.39 9.68
N TRP A 48 -23.23 -3.31 8.91
CA TRP A 48 -24.15 -2.19 9.15
C TRP A 48 -25.60 -2.64 8.96
N ILE A 49 -25.91 -3.29 7.84
CA ILE A 49 -27.27 -3.73 7.50
C ILE A 49 -27.75 -4.81 8.46
N SER A 50 -26.92 -5.81 8.74
CA SER A 50 -27.27 -6.94 9.60
C SER A 50 -27.20 -6.63 11.09
N GLY A 51 -26.63 -5.48 11.49
CA GLY A 51 -26.45 -5.12 12.90
C GLY A 51 -25.60 -6.13 13.68
N SER A 52 -24.78 -6.91 12.99
CA SER A 52 -23.89 -7.90 13.61
C SER A 52 -22.51 -7.85 12.97
N ILE A 53 -21.49 -7.91 13.83
CA ILE A 53 -20.09 -7.89 13.41
C ILE A 53 -19.44 -9.19 13.88
N THR A 54 -18.91 -9.94 12.92
CA THR A 54 -18.22 -11.20 13.19
C THR A 54 -16.73 -10.92 13.18
N THR A 55 -16.09 -10.94 14.35
CA THR A 55 -14.63 -10.81 14.41
C THR A 55 -13.98 -12.19 14.38
N ASN A 56 -12.97 -12.34 13.52
CA ASN A 56 -12.15 -13.54 13.41
C ASN A 56 -10.70 -13.25 13.80
N ASN A 57 -10.50 -12.38 14.80
CA ASN A 57 -9.18 -12.05 15.30
C ASN A 57 -8.77 -13.06 16.38
N ARG A 58 -7.84 -13.97 16.02
CA ARG A 58 -7.08 -14.89 16.90
C ARG A 58 -7.83 -15.29 18.20
N GLY A 59 -8.91 -16.06 18.04
CA GLY A 59 -9.73 -16.55 19.15
C GLY A 59 -11.00 -17.21 18.64
N PRO A 60 -11.83 -17.81 19.52
CA PRO A 60 -13.13 -18.37 19.14
C PRO A 60 -13.99 -17.27 18.49
N ARG A 61 -14.57 -17.61 17.35
CA ARG A 61 -15.40 -16.74 16.52
C ARG A 61 -16.46 -16.05 17.40
N SER A 62 -16.30 -14.75 17.59
CA SER A 62 -17.17 -13.95 18.45
C SER A 62 -18.04 -13.08 17.57
N THR A 63 -19.34 -13.32 17.60
CA THR A 63 -20.34 -12.53 16.89
C THR A 63 -20.95 -11.54 17.87
N TYR A 64 -20.68 -10.24 17.67
CA TYR A 64 -21.31 -9.19 18.48
C TYR A 64 -22.52 -8.64 17.73
N THR A 65 -23.67 -8.64 18.39
CA THR A 65 -24.92 -8.11 17.85
C THR A 65 -25.26 -6.78 18.51
N LEU A 66 -25.89 -5.89 17.74
CA LEU A 66 -26.37 -4.59 18.22
C LEU A 66 -27.37 -4.76 19.39
N ALA A 67 -28.18 -5.81 19.36
CA ALA A 67 -29.23 -6.08 20.34
C ALA A 67 -28.70 -6.53 21.71
N LEU A 68 -27.61 -7.32 21.75
CA LEU A 68 -27.05 -7.80 23.02
C LEU A 68 -25.89 -6.94 23.54
N GLN A 69 -25.03 -6.41 22.66
CA GLN A 69 -23.79 -5.74 23.07
C GLN A 69 -23.50 -4.48 22.23
N PRO A 70 -24.34 -3.44 22.31
CA PRO A 70 -24.30 -2.28 21.42
C PRO A 70 -22.98 -1.50 21.51
N ARG A 71 -22.42 -1.34 22.73
CA ARG A 71 -21.17 -0.59 22.94
C ARG A 71 -19.95 -1.28 22.31
N ARG A 72 -19.89 -2.61 22.37
CA ARG A 72 -18.81 -3.40 21.76
C ARG A 72 -18.95 -3.47 20.24
N TYR A 73 -20.18 -3.63 19.75
CA TYR A 73 -20.48 -3.56 18.32
C TYR A 73 -19.98 -2.24 17.71
N TRP A 74 -20.34 -1.09 18.30
CA TRP A 74 -19.90 0.22 17.80
C TRP A 74 -18.38 0.42 17.88
N PHE A 75 -17.73 -0.06 18.95
CA PHE A 75 -16.28 0.04 19.07
C PHE A 75 -15.56 -0.73 17.96
N GLU A 76 -15.92 -1.99 17.75
CA GLU A 76 -15.34 -2.83 16.69
C GLU A 76 -15.65 -2.27 15.30
N PHE A 77 -16.88 -1.82 15.08
CA PHE A 77 -17.30 -1.22 13.82
C PHE A 77 -16.49 0.03 13.46
N VAL A 78 -16.35 0.96 14.41
CA VAL A 78 -15.56 2.19 14.24
C VAL A 78 -14.08 1.85 14.06
N TRP A 79 -13.55 0.90 14.82
CA TRP A 79 -12.15 0.49 14.73
C TRP A 79 -11.82 -0.15 13.37
N GLN A 80 -12.68 -1.04 12.88
CA GLN A 80 -12.52 -1.68 11.58
C GLN A 80 -12.72 -0.68 10.42
N SER A 81 -13.63 0.28 10.57
CA SER A 81 -13.81 1.39 9.63
C SER A 81 -12.60 2.32 9.58
N PHE A 82 -12.02 2.65 10.73
CA PHE A 82 -10.81 3.45 10.83
C PHE A 82 -9.63 2.81 10.09
N TRP A 83 -9.37 1.53 10.33
CA TRP A 83 -8.28 0.80 9.66
C TRP A 83 -8.49 0.68 8.15
N THR A 84 -9.73 0.42 7.72
CA THR A 84 -10.06 0.36 6.29
C THR A 84 -9.82 1.71 5.61
N SER A 85 -10.26 2.80 6.24
CA SER A 85 -10.04 4.17 5.77
C SER A 85 -8.55 4.54 5.75
N PHE A 86 -7.80 4.11 6.75
CA PHE A 86 -6.36 4.32 6.83
C PHE A 86 -5.61 3.59 5.69
N MET A 87 -5.98 2.33 5.38
CA MET A 87 -5.41 1.61 4.24
C MET A 87 -5.71 2.32 2.91
N LEU A 88 -6.95 2.80 2.72
CA LEU A 88 -7.31 3.60 1.54
C LEU A 88 -6.46 4.87 1.44
N ALA A 89 -6.29 5.60 2.54
CA ALA A 89 -5.49 6.82 2.57
C ALA A 89 -4.02 6.55 2.18
N ILE A 90 -3.43 5.46 2.69
CA ILE A 90 -2.07 5.04 2.30
C ILE A 90 -2.01 4.71 0.81
N GLY A 91 -3.01 3.99 0.27
CA GLY A 91 -3.08 3.66 -1.15
C GLY A 91 -3.12 4.92 -2.04
N VAL A 92 -3.98 5.89 -1.69
CA VAL A 92 -4.09 7.17 -2.39
C VAL A 92 -2.79 7.98 -2.27
N PHE A 93 -2.19 8.02 -1.08
CA PHE A 93 -0.93 8.71 -0.84
C PHE A 93 0.22 8.09 -1.64
N GLY A 94 0.31 6.76 -1.68
CA GLY A 94 1.28 6.03 -2.50
C GLY A 94 1.12 6.34 -4.00
N LEU A 95 -0.12 6.35 -4.50
CA LEU A 95 -0.41 6.74 -5.88
C LEU A 95 -0.02 8.20 -6.16
N TRP A 96 -0.29 9.10 -5.23
CA TRP A 96 0.08 10.51 -5.33
C TRP A 96 1.60 10.71 -5.38
N VAL A 97 2.35 10.05 -4.50
CA VAL A 97 3.83 10.06 -4.50
C VAL A 97 4.37 9.47 -5.81
N TYR A 98 3.82 8.35 -6.27
CA TYR A 98 4.21 7.72 -7.53
C TYR A 98 3.99 8.65 -8.74
N ARG A 99 2.83 9.33 -8.79
CA ARG A 99 2.55 10.34 -9.84
C ARG A 99 3.52 11.52 -9.78
N LYS A 100 3.82 12.03 -8.57
CA LYS A 100 4.75 13.16 -8.38
C LYS A 100 6.20 12.78 -8.68
N GLY A 101 6.60 11.54 -8.38
CA GLY A 101 7.92 10.98 -8.67
C GLY A 101 8.18 10.80 -10.16
N ARG A 102 7.24 10.19 -10.91
CA ARG A 102 7.38 10.04 -12.37
C ARG A 102 7.43 11.37 -13.13
N GLY A 103 6.80 12.43 -12.60
CA GLY A 103 6.92 13.78 -13.15
C GLY A 103 8.33 14.38 -13.07
N ARG A 104 9.19 13.91 -12.15
CA ARG A 104 10.59 14.36 -12.05
C ARG A 104 11.52 13.61 -13.01
N GLU A 105 11.23 12.35 -13.28
CA GLU A 105 12.05 11.47 -14.13
C GLU A 105 11.85 11.74 -15.63
N GLN A 106 10.71 12.32 -16.00
CA GLN A 106 10.41 12.75 -17.36
C GLN A 106 11.04 14.09 -17.76
N ARG A 107 11.78 14.80 -16.88
CA ARG A 107 12.61 15.92 -17.37
C ARG A 107 13.63 15.30 -18.33
N PRO A 108 13.52 15.53 -19.65
CA PRO A 108 14.48 14.98 -20.57
C PRO A 108 15.82 15.54 -20.14
N LYS A 109 16.75 14.66 -19.75
CA LYS A 109 18.16 15.01 -19.60
C LYS A 109 18.57 15.50 -20.98
N GLY A 110 18.46 16.82 -21.19
CA GLY A 110 18.65 17.46 -22.47
C GLY A 110 19.95 16.94 -23.06
N LYS A 111 19.86 16.37 -24.26
CA LYS A 111 21.04 16.06 -25.08
C LYS A 111 21.86 17.34 -25.15
N ARG A 112 22.91 17.46 -24.34
CA ARG A 112 23.93 18.48 -24.55
C ARG A 112 24.82 17.95 -25.66
N SER A 113 24.32 18.11 -26.88
CA SER A 113 25.11 18.11 -28.11
C SER A 113 25.78 19.48 -28.18
N ARG A 114 27.08 19.53 -27.88
CA ARG A 114 28.16 20.07 -28.73
C ARG A 114 29.43 20.15 -27.91
#